data_AF-C7P7V8-F1
#
_entry.id   AF-C7P7V8-F1
#
_cell.length_a   1.000
_cell.length_b   1.000
_cell.length_c   1.000
_cell.angle_alpha   90.00
_cell.angle_beta   90.00
_cell.angle_gamma   90.00
#
_symmetry.space_group_name_H-M   'P 1'
#
loop_
_entity.id
_entity.type
_entity.pdbx_description
1 polymer ?
#
loop_
_entity_poly.entity_id
_entity_poly.type
_entity_poly.pdbx_seq_one_letter_code
_entity_poly.pdbx_strand_id
1 'polypeptide(L)'
;MEKVYSKFGRVEDLKEVISGLANFTGIIRLDNALLYYINSKLISSKLNGKEKSLEEIFSQIPDEFLIEIYEGSGEEIKSALKNFKPDESIVEVSKLSLVFNNGFILNSYNDIYKYLTSFDKVIFMPKRFKNEKAVVIYKNKKEIFAVYFGKKNLFGKRAISKLKTTFAVSEIVAKIEKISNNELNSLKREFPEGVLFFGDSIDEVVKKIISSKEPLILENASLIDALSNGTCLIKIEGSEVGYIVAKEKKPIYAFLRDYSGEKSYRLLKSMCIVEDVKYYIYKLSKEEYDMFKVFQENKIF
;
A
#
# COMPACT_ATOMS: atom_id res chain seq x y z
N MET A 1 0.27 11.37 -21.49
CA MET A 1 1.49 11.64 -20.70
C MET A 1 1.25 12.85 -19.81
N GLU A 2 1.60 12.76 -18.54
CA GLU A 2 1.37 13.80 -17.53
C GLU A 2 2.71 14.40 -17.08
N LYS A 3 2.81 15.74 -17.03
CA LYS A 3 3.95 16.43 -16.40
C LYS A 3 3.87 16.22 -14.89
N VAL A 4 4.83 15.48 -14.34
CA VAL A 4 4.90 15.12 -12.93
C VAL A 4 6.01 15.84 -12.18
N TYR A 5 6.95 16.48 -12.87
CA TYR A 5 7.95 17.34 -12.24
C TYR A 5 8.40 18.45 -13.18
N SER A 6 8.74 19.61 -12.62
CA SER A 6 9.28 20.77 -13.32
C SER A 6 10.01 21.65 -12.31
N LYS A 7 11.31 21.89 -12.50
CA LYS A 7 12.17 22.73 -11.66
C LYS A 7 13.35 23.26 -12.47
N PHE A 8 13.76 24.51 -12.24
CA PHE A 8 15.09 24.97 -12.66
C PHE A 8 16.16 24.48 -11.68
N GLY A 9 17.20 23.83 -12.19
CA GLY A 9 18.25 23.26 -11.35
C GLY A 9 19.53 23.02 -12.12
N ARG A 10 20.48 22.41 -11.42
CA ARG A 10 21.80 22.05 -11.95
C ARG A 10 21.91 20.54 -12.13
N VAL A 11 23.07 20.07 -12.58
CA VAL A 11 23.35 18.64 -12.75
C VAL A 11 23.20 17.87 -11.43
N GLU A 12 23.50 18.50 -10.29
CA GLU A 12 23.29 17.92 -8.96
C GLU A 12 21.81 17.63 -8.69
N ASP A 13 20.92 18.59 -8.98
CA ASP A 13 19.47 18.42 -8.84
C ASP A 13 18.96 17.31 -9.77
N LEU A 14 19.48 17.23 -10.99
CA LEU A 14 19.10 16.17 -11.93
C LEU A 14 19.52 14.79 -11.42
N LYS A 15 20.74 14.64 -10.90
CA LYS A 15 21.21 13.38 -10.31
C LYS A 15 20.31 12.95 -9.15
N GLU A 16 19.96 13.90 -8.30
CA GLU A 16 19.05 13.70 -7.17
C GLU A 16 17.69 13.18 -7.65
N VAL A 17 17.09 13.85 -8.64
CA VAL A 17 15.79 13.46 -9.19
C VAL A 17 15.85 12.10 -9.89
N ILE A 18 16.82 11.86 -10.77
CA ILE A 18 16.97 10.57 -11.48
C ILE A 18 17.17 9.42 -10.50
N SER A 19 17.95 9.63 -9.44
CA SER A 19 18.18 8.59 -8.42
C SER A 19 16.89 8.14 -7.73
N GLY A 20 15.87 9.02 -7.69
CA GLY A 20 14.56 8.71 -7.14
C GLY A 20 13.57 8.00 -8.08
N LEU A 21 13.88 7.86 -9.37
CA LEU A 21 12.97 7.33 -10.40
C LEU A 21 13.02 5.79 -10.54
N ALA A 22 12.50 5.08 -9.54
CA ALA A 22 12.43 3.61 -9.58
C ALA A 22 11.36 3.10 -10.58
N ASN A 23 11.73 2.16 -11.46
CA ASN A 23 10.87 1.57 -12.50
C ASN A 23 10.21 2.60 -13.44
N PHE A 24 10.89 3.70 -13.71
CA PHE A 24 10.33 4.84 -14.43
C PHE A 24 10.10 4.55 -15.91
N THR A 25 8.91 4.90 -16.39
CA THR A 25 8.57 4.93 -17.82
C THR A 25 8.02 6.31 -18.14
N GLY A 26 8.70 7.03 -19.03
CA GLY A 26 8.48 8.46 -19.15
C GLY A 26 9.54 9.18 -19.98
N ILE A 27 9.45 10.51 -19.98
CA ILE A 27 10.39 11.41 -20.64
C ILE A 27 10.97 12.36 -19.60
N ILE A 28 12.29 12.53 -19.62
CA ILE A 28 12.99 13.59 -18.87
C ILE A 28 13.40 14.65 -19.88
N ARG A 29 12.93 15.87 -19.71
CA ARG A 29 13.31 17.03 -20.52
C ARG A 29 14.34 17.85 -19.75
N LEU A 30 15.43 18.20 -20.43
CA LEU A 30 16.47 19.11 -19.94
C LEU A 30 16.57 20.26 -20.94
N ASP A 31 15.87 21.36 -20.70
CA ASP A 31 15.64 22.43 -21.69
C ASP A 31 15.18 21.91 -23.07
N ASN A 32 16.10 21.89 -24.04
CA ASN A 32 15.84 21.45 -25.42
C ASN A 32 16.23 19.98 -25.67
N ALA A 33 16.68 19.28 -24.63
CA ALA A 33 16.99 17.86 -24.68
C ALA A 33 15.81 17.03 -24.14
N LEU A 34 15.60 15.85 -24.73
CA LEU A 34 14.57 14.89 -24.36
C LEU A 34 15.18 13.50 -24.22
N LEU A 35 15.03 12.89 -23.05
CA LEU A 35 15.51 11.55 -22.72
C LEU A 35 14.31 10.63 -22.50
N TYR A 36 14.22 9.54 -23.26
CA TYR A 36 13.06 8.65 -23.27
C TYR A 36 13.38 7.34 -22.53
N TYR A 37 12.59 7.00 -21.52
CA TYR A 37 12.81 5.82 -20.67
C TYR A 37 11.62 4.85 -20.71
N ILE A 38 11.93 3.55 -20.68
CA ILE A 38 10.95 2.48 -20.41
C ILE A 38 11.55 1.54 -19.37
N ASN A 39 10.84 1.33 -18.25
CA ASN A 39 11.29 0.52 -17.12
C ASN A 39 12.73 0.86 -16.68
N SER A 40 13.00 2.15 -16.48
CA SER A 40 14.30 2.73 -16.12
C SER A 40 15.43 2.50 -17.15
N LYS A 41 15.14 1.96 -18.34
CA LYS A 41 16.11 1.86 -19.44
C LYS A 41 15.95 3.04 -20.41
N LEU A 42 17.04 3.76 -20.68
CA LEU A 42 17.07 4.80 -21.71
C LEU A 42 16.93 4.13 -23.09
N ILE A 43 15.94 4.56 -23.86
CA ILE A 43 15.61 4.02 -25.19
C ILE A 43 16.06 4.96 -26.31
N SER A 44 16.02 6.28 -26.08
CA SER A 44 16.51 7.29 -27.02
C SER A 44 16.80 8.60 -26.29
N SER A 45 17.69 9.40 -26.84
CA SER A 45 18.05 10.73 -26.34
C SER A 45 18.15 11.69 -27.51
N LYS A 46 17.49 12.85 -27.40
CA LYS A 46 17.43 13.85 -28.47
C LYS A 46 17.84 15.22 -27.95
N LEU A 47 18.53 15.99 -28.78
CA LEU A 47 18.82 17.41 -28.58
C LEU A 47 18.30 18.17 -29.79
N ASN A 48 17.46 19.19 -29.59
CA ASN A 48 16.86 19.96 -30.68
C ASN A 48 16.19 19.05 -31.74
N GLY A 49 15.54 17.97 -31.28
CA GLY A 49 14.84 16.99 -32.12
C GLY A 49 15.73 15.95 -32.83
N LYS A 50 17.07 16.05 -32.74
CA LYS A 50 18.01 15.09 -33.35
C LYS A 50 18.56 14.13 -32.31
N GLU A 51 18.72 12.86 -32.68
CA GLU A 51 19.31 11.86 -31.80
C GLU A 51 20.78 12.18 -31.49
N LYS A 52 21.13 12.15 -30.20
CA LYS A 52 22.43 12.57 -29.67
C LYS A 52 22.81 11.71 -28.47
N SER A 53 24.10 11.50 -28.25
CA SER A 53 24.57 10.78 -27.06
C SER A 53 24.32 11.61 -25.79
N LEU A 54 24.33 10.95 -24.63
CA LEU A 54 24.25 11.66 -23.35
C LEU A 54 25.46 12.59 -23.17
N GLU A 55 26.68 12.17 -23.57
CA GLU A 55 27.85 13.05 -23.46
C GLU A 55 27.69 14.33 -24.27
N GLU A 56 27.19 14.22 -25.51
CA GLU A 56 26.94 15.38 -26.37
C GLU A 56 25.89 16.33 -25.76
N ILE A 57 24.82 15.77 -25.18
CA ILE A 57 23.76 16.56 -24.51
C ILE A 57 24.34 17.31 -23.30
N PHE A 58 25.03 16.61 -22.40
CA PHE A 58 25.57 17.22 -21.18
C PHE A 58 26.71 18.22 -21.45
N SER A 59 27.40 18.10 -22.59
CA SER A 59 28.41 19.10 -23.01
C SER A 59 27.83 20.43 -23.49
N GLN A 60 26.54 20.46 -23.83
CA GLN A 60 25.86 21.62 -24.45
C GLN A 60 24.75 22.21 -23.57
N ILE A 61 24.42 21.56 -22.46
CA ILE A 61 23.45 22.06 -21.48
C ILE A 61 24.09 23.17 -20.63
N PRO A 62 23.37 24.26 -20.33
CA PRO A 62 23.85 25.33 -19.44
C PRO A 62 24.04 24.84 -18.00
N ASP A 63 24.74 25.60 -17.16
CA ASP A 63 24.95 25.23 -15.75
C ASP A 63 23.62 25.13 -14.96
N GLU A 64 22.66 25.99 -15.28
CA GLU A 64 21.29 25.96 -14.79
C GLU A 64 20.31 25.77 -15.96
N PHE A 65 19.47 24.75 -15.86
CA PHE A 65 18.53 24.33 -16.91
C PHE A 65 17.19 23.93 -16.31
N LEU A 66 16.14 23.96 -17.14
CA LEU A 66 14.83 23.44 -16.77
C LEU A 66 14.85 21.91 -16.81
N ILE A 67 14.52 21.28 -15.70
CA ILE A 67 14.29 19.84 -15.56
C ILE A 67 12.79 19.60 -15.52
N GLU A 68 12.23 18.92 -16.53
CA GLU A 68 10.85 18.45 -16.49
C GLU A 68 10.78 16.94 -16.63
N ILE A 69 9.78 16.32 -16.01
CA ILE A 69 9.55 14.89 -16.12
C ILE A 69 8.10 14.64 -16.45
N TYR A 70 7.90 13.76 -17.42
CA TYR A 70 6.60 13.34 -17.91
C TYR A 70 6.45 11.83 -17.73
N GLU A 71 5.46 11.39 -16.97
CA GLU A 71 5.15 9.96 -16.82
C GLU A 71 4.15 9.49 -17.88
N GLY A 72 4.30 8.22 -18.28
CA GLY A 72 3.42 7.57 -19.23
C GLY A 72 3.63 6.07 -19.32
N SER A 73 2.76 5.40 -20.05
CA SER A 73 2.87 4.00 -20.42
C SER A 73 3.91 3.79 -21.53
N GLY A 74 4.42 2.56 -21.67
CA GLY A 74 5.38 2.23 -22.72
C GLY A 74 4.87 2.49 -24.15
N GLU A 75 3.55 2.39 -24.38
CA GLU A 75 2.92 2.72 -25.67
C GLU A 75 2.92 4.23 -25.94
N GLU A 76 2.66 5.03 -24.91
CA GLU A 76 2.74 6.49 -24.99
C GLU A 76 4.18 6.94 -25.31
N ILE A 77 5.20 6.32 -24.68
CA ILE A 77 6.61 6.65 -24.97
C ILE A 77 6.97 6.34 -26.42
N LYS A 78 6.57 5.16 -26.92
CA LYS A 78 6.81 4.78 -28.32
C LYS A 78 6.18 5.75 -29.31
N SER A 79 4.99 6.26 -28.98
CA SER A 79 4.29 7.27 -29.78
C SER A 79 4.99 8.65 -29.69
N ALA A 80 5.41 9.02 -28.49
CA ALA A 80 6.09 10.29 -28.19
C ALA A 80 7.46 10.42 -28.86
N LEU A 81 8.16 9.32 -29.15
CA LEU A 81 9.42 9.35 -29.90
C LEU A 81 9.31 10.10 -31.23
N LYS A 82 8.13 10.11 -31.88
CA LYS A 82 7.92 10.78 -33.17
C LYS A 82 7.51 12.24 -33.01
N ASN A 83 6.57 12.53 -32.10
CA ASN A 83 5.85 13.82 -32.08
C ASN A 83 5.64 14.40 -30.66
N PHE A 84 6.54 14.13 -29.70
CA PHE A 84 6.41 14.74 -28.38
C PHE A 84 6.53 16.26 -28.47
N LYS A 85 5.50 16.97 -28.01
CA LYS A 85 5.52 18.41 -27.79
C LYS A 85 5.37 18.63 -26.28
N PRO A 86 6.42 19.11 -25.60
CA PRO A 86 6.30 19.45 -24.20
C PRO A 86 5.33 20.63 -24.02
N ASP A 87 4.76 20.71 -22.82
CA ASP A 87 3.82 21.77 -22.49
C ASP A 87 4.55 23.12 -22.47
N GLU A 88 3.95 24.17 -23.06
CA GLU A 88 4.58 25.50 -23.16
C GLU A 88 4.63 26.23 -21.80
N SER A 89 3.83 25.76 -20.84
CA SER A 89 3.76 26.32 -19.51
C SER A 89 4.94 25.87 -18.62
N ILE A 90 5.80 26.81 -18.25
CA ILE A 90 6.86 26.63 -17.24
C ILE A 90 6.23 26.87 -15.86
N VAL A 91 5.41 25.92 -15.43
CA VAL A 91 4.89 25.89 -14.05
C VAL A 91 5.77 24.94 -13.26
N GLU A 92 6.26 25.38 -12.10
CA GLU A 92 6.97 24.51 -11.16
C GLU A 92 5.96 23.48 -10.60
N VAL A 93 6.22 22.19 -10.85
CA VAL A 93 5.32 21.09 -10.48
C VAL A 93 6.18 20.05 -9.77
N SER A 94 5.74 19.54 -8.63
CA SER A 94 6.37 18.38 -7.97
C SER A 94 5.28 17.38 -7.59
N LYS A 95 5.00 16.47 -8.51
CA LYS A 95 4.14 15.28 -8.33
C LYS A 95 4.95 13.97 -8.32
N LEU A 96 6.28 14.03 -8.43
CA LEU A 96 7.18 12.87 -8.42
C LEU A 96 7.60 12.37 -7.04
N SER A 97 7.26 11.12 -6.72
CA SER A 97 7.74 10.51 -5.48
C SER A 97 9.20 10.09 -5.69
N LEU A 98 10.14 10.67 -4.94
CA LEU A 98 11.58 10.47 -5.12
C LEU A 98 12.16 9.60 -4.00
N VAL A 99 12.95 8.59 -4.35
CA VAL A 99 13.67 7.72 -3.40
C VAL A 99 15.04 8.33 -3.07
N PHE A 100 15.34 8.50 -1.78
CA PHE A 100 16.64 8.95 -1.27
C PHE A 100 17.20 7.94 -0.28
N ASN A 101 18.53 7.98 -0.05
CA ASN A 101 19.21 7.15 0.94
C ASN A 101 18.59 7.20 2.36
N ASN A 102 17.87 8.29 2.70
CA ASN A 102 17.29 8.50 4.03
C ASN A 102 15.73 8.50 4.06
N GLY A 103 15.06 8.19 2.95
CA GLY A 103 13.59 8.15 2.89
C GLY A 103 13.01 8.37 1.49
N PHE A 104 11.69 8.35 1.39
CA PHE A 104 10.90 8.53 0.17
C PHE A 104 10.20 9.88 0.24
N ILE A 105 10.42 10.80 -0.70
CA ILE A 105 9.48 11.89 -0.90
C ILE A 105 8.23 11.31 -1.53
N LEU A 106 7.07 11.54 -0.92
CA LEU A 106 5.78 11.07 -1.38
C LEU A 106 4.89 12.28 -1.67
N ASN A 107 4.21 12.29 -2.83
CA ASN A 107 3.28 13.38 -3.18
C ASN A 107 1.83 13.03 -2.90
N SER A 108 1.50 11.74 -2.87
CA SER A 108 0.22 11.28 -2.36
C SER A 108 0.45 10.27 -1.24
N TYR A 109 -0.53 10.21 -0.34
CA TYR A 109 -0.56 9.17 0.68
C TYR A 109 -0.53 7.76 0.06
N ASN A 110 -1.16 7.60 -1.10
CA ASN A 110 -1.27 6.29 -1.75
C ASN A 110 0.05 5.81 -2.35
N ASP A 111 1.01 6.69 -2.59
CA ASP A 111 2.32 6.28 -3.13
C ASP A 111 3.08 5.36 -2.17
N ILE A 112 2.79 5.41 -0.87
CA ILE A 112 3.42 4.50 0.10
C ILE A 112 3.18 3.03 -0.23
N TYR A 113 2.01 2.68 -0.78
CA TYR A 113 1.63 1.29 -1.06
C TYR A 113 2.50 0.59 -2.11
N LYS A 114 3.22 1.37 -2.93
CA LYS A 114 4.22 0.88 -3.89
C LYS A 114 5.46 0.30 -3.18
N TYR A 115 5.76 0.79 -1.98
CA TYR A 115 6.99 0.49 -1.24
C TYR A 115 6.78 -0.42 -0.02
N LEU A 116 5.53 -0.65 0.40
CA LEU A 116 5.20 -1.54 1.51
C LEU A 116 5.46 -3.02 1.16
N THR A 117 6.00 -3.73 2.14
CA THR A 117 6.21 -5.18 2.14
C THR A 117 5.10 -5.89 2.94
N SER A 118 5.45 -6.82 3.84
CA SER A 118 4.51 -7.57 4.66
C SER A 118 4.27 -6.93 6.03
N PHE A 119 5.28 -6.33 6.65
CA PHE A 119 5.14 -5.74 7.98
C PHE A 119 6.12 -4.60 8.22
N ASP A 120 5.61 -3.38 8.08
CA ASP A 120 6.43 -2.17 8.02
C ASP A 120 5.89 -1.09 8.95
N LYS A 121 6.81 -0.36 9.55
CA LYS A 121 6.59 0.90 10.23
C LYS A 121 7.02 2.03 9.30
N VAL A 122 6.13 2.98 9.08
CA VAL A 122 6.39 4.15 8.24
C VAL A 122 6.32 5.41 9.08
N ILE A 123 7.39 6.20 9.03
CA ILE A 123 7.50 7.50 9.67
C ILE A 123 7.37 8.57 8.60
N PHE A 124 6.25 9.30 8.59
CA PHE A 124 6.00 10.41 7.68
C PHE A 124 6.41 11.74 8.35
N MET A 125 7.21 12.53 7.65
CA MET A 125 7.80 13.78 8.11
C MET A 125 7.45 14.89 7.09
N PRO A 126 6.43 15.72 7.35
CA PRO A 126 6.09 16.84 6.49
C PRO A 126 7.18 17.92 6.51
N LYS A 127 7.66 18.33 5.32
CA LYS A 127 8.69 19.39 5.21
C LYS A 127 8.23 20.74 5.77
N ARG A 128 6.96 21.11 5.57
CA ARG A 128 6.40 22.40 6.04
C ARG A 128 6.25 22.44 7.57
N PHE A 129 6.07 21.29 8.22
CA PHE A 129 5.82 21.18 9.66
C PHE A 129 6.94 20.38 10.33
N LYS A 130 8.13 21.00 10.45
CA LYS A 130 9.38 20.32 10.89
C LYS A 130 9.29 19.59 12.23
N ASN A 131 8.37 19.97 13.11
CA ASN A 131 8.18 19.36 14.43
C ASN A 131 7.04 18.33 14.46
N GLU A 132 6.33 18.14 13.34
CA GLU A 132 5.26 17.16 13.23
C GLU A 132 5.79 15.89 12.56
N LYS A 133 5.26 14.74 12.96
CA LYS A 133 5.51 13.46 12.30
C LYS A 133 4.34 12.52 12.50
N ALA A 134 4.11 11.62 11.56
CA ALA A 134 3.16 10.53 11.72
C ALA A 134 3.88 9.19 11.71
N VAL A 135 3.49 8.29 12.60
CA VAL A 135 3.93 6.89 12.61
C VAL A 135 2.72 6.04 12.25
N VAL A 136 2.84 5.26 11.18
CA VAL A 136 1.79 4.33 10.74
C VAL A 136 2.42 2.95 10.56
N ILE A 137 1.78 1.93 11.11
CA ILE A 137 2.22 0.55 10.96
C ILE A 137 1.28 -0.14 9.99
N TYR A 138 1.88 -0.79 9.00
CA TYR A 138 1.19 -1.56 7.99
C TYR A 138 1.51 -3.04 8.16
N LYS A 139 0.48 -3.87 8.14
CA LYS A 139 0.61 -5.33 8.02
C LYS A 139 -0.17 -5.76 6.78
N ASN A 140 0.50 -6.42 5.84
CA ASN A 140 -0.06 -6.86 4.57
C ASN A 140 -0.78 -5.72 3.83
N LYS A 141 -0.10 -4.57 3.71
CA LYS A 141 -0.62 -3.32 3.11
C LYS A 141 -1.92 -2.79 3.75
N LYS A 142 -2.19 -3.14 5.01
CA LYS A 142 -3.28 -2.55 5.80
C LYS A 142 -2.76 -1.76 6.97
N GLU A 143 -3.30 -0.56 7.16
CA GLU A 143 -3.06 0.28 8.32
C GLU A 143 -3.60 -0.42 9.58
N ILE A 144 -2.72 -0.82 10.51
CA ILE A 144 -3.12 -1.49 11.77
C ILE A 144 -2.97 -0.59 12.98
N PHE A 145 -2.14 0.45 12.89
CA PHE A 145 -1.88 1.39 13.96
C PHE A 145 -1.42 2.72 13.37
N ALA A 146 -1.84 3.83 13.97
CA ALA A 146 -1.43 5.17 13.55
C ALA A 146 -1.41 6.17 14.70
N VAL A 147 -0.36 6.99 14.74
CA VAL A 147 -0.22 8.14 15.64
C VAL A 147 0.32 9.32 14.84
N TYR A 148 -0.28 10.49 15.00
CA TYR A 148 0.21 11.74 14.45
C TYR A 148 0.66 12.64 15.59
N PHE A 149 1.94 12.96 15.62
CA PHE A 149 2.56 13.85 16.59
C PHE A 149 2.60 15.27 16.02
N GLY A 150 2.00 16.21 16.73
CA GLY A 150 2.02 17.64 16.40
C GLY A 150 1.68 18.46 17.62
N LYS A 151 0.98 19.60 17.46
CA LYS A 151 0.54 20.41 18.61
C LYS A 151 -0.33 19.63 19.61
N LYS A 152 -1.16 18.72 19.09
CA LYS A 152 -1.89 17.71 19.84
C LYS A 152 -1.68 16.38 19.14
N ASN A 153 -1.43 15.33 19.92
CA ASN A 153 -1.33 13.99 19.35
C ASN A 153 -2.71 13.53 18.90
N LEU A 154 -2.78 12.96 17.69
CA LEU A 154 -3.97 12.35 17.14
C LEU A 154 -3.71 10.86 16.95
N PHE A 155 -4.75 10.07 17.10
CA PHE A 155 -4.65 8.61 17.14
C PHE A 155 -5.60 7.95 16.12
N GLY A 156 -5.21 6.76 15.67
CA GLY A 156 -6.04 5.90 14.81
C GLY A 156 -6.55 6.62 13.57
N LYS A 157 -7.87 6.55 13.32
CA LYS A 157 -8.49 7.10 12.10
C LYS A 157 -8.28 8.62 11.99
N ARG A 158 -8.23 9.33 13.13
CA ARG A 158 -7.96 10.78 13.15
C ARG A 158 -6.53 11.10 12.75
N ALA A 159 -5.56 10.27 13.17
CA ALA A 159 -4.16 10.40 12.75
C ALA A 159 -4.03 10.22 11.23
N ILE A 160 -4.66 9.20 10.67
CA ILE A 160 -4.66 8.93 9.22
C ILE A 160 -5.31 10.08 8.45
N SER A 161 -6.47 10.55 8.91
CA SER A 161 -7.16 11.69 8.27
C SER A 161 -6.28 12.94 8.28
N LYS A 162 -5.64 13.25 9.42
CA LYS A 162 -4.73 14.38 9.52
C LYS A 162 -3.55 14.23 8.56
N LEU A 163 -2.90 13.06 8.55
CA LEU A 163 -1.80 12.78 7.63
C LEU A 163 -2.20 13.00 6.18
N LYS A 164 -3.35 12.46 5.74
CA LYS A 164 -3.88 12.67 4.38
C LYS A 164 -4.11 14.14 4.06
N THR A 165 -4.62 14.94 5.00
CA THR A 165 -4.76 16.40 4.78
C THR A 165 -3.41 17.11 4.71
N THR A 166 -2.39 16.63 5.43
CA THR A 166 -1.04 17.22 5.39
C THR A 166 -0.39 17.04 4.02
N PHE A 167 -0.64 15.92 3.32
CA PHE A 167 -0.19 15.70 1.93
C PHE A 167 -0.69 16.79 0.96
N ALA A 168 -1.85 17.41 1.22
CA ALA A 168 -2.40 18.45 0.35
C ALA A 168 -1.66 19.80 0.47
N VAL A 169 -0.87 20.01 1.53
CA VAL A 169 -0.30 21.32 1.87
C VAL A 169 1.20 21.28 2.20
N SER A 170 1.81 20.09 2.14
CA SER A 170 3.23 19.86 2.40
C SER A 170 3.69 18.63 1.62
N GLU A 171 4.88 18.75 1.02
CA GLU A 171 5.65 17.58 0.62
C GLU A 171 6.03 16.77 1.88
N ILE A 172 5.98 15.43 1.77
CA ILE A 172 6.21 14.53 2.90
C ILE A 172 7.34 13.58 2.57
N VAL A 173 8.30 13.51 3.50
CA VAL A 173 9.35 12.49 3.49
C VAL A 173 8.88 11.32 4.36
N ALA A 174 8.80 10.12 3.80
CA ALA A 174 8.49 8.90 4.52
C ALA A 174 9.74 8.06 4.73
N LYS A 175 9.94 7.52 5.92
CA LYS A 175 10.96 6.51 6.21
C LYS A 175 10.27 5.18 6.46
N ILE A 176 10.64 4.14 5.72
CA ILE A 176 10.06 2.79 5.88
C ILE A 176 11.08 1.92 6.61
N GLU A 177 10.65 1.31 7.70
CA GLU A 177 11.45 0.43 8.55
C GLU A 177 10.69 -0.89 8.75
N LYS A 178 11.40 -2.02 8.80
CA LYS A 178 10.80 -3.26 9.29
C LYS A 178 10.51 -3.11 10.78
N ILE A 179 9.37 -3.63 11.22
CA ILE A 179 8.98 -3.60 12.63
C ILE A 179 8.82 -5.02 13.17
N SER A 180 9.19 -5.21 14.44
CA SER A 180 8.95 -6.47 15.15
C SER A 180 7.62 -6.43 15.91
N ASN A 181 7.06 -7.61 16.20
CA ASN A 181 5.86 -7.70 17.04
C ASN A 181 6.08 -7.09 18.44
N ASN A 182 7.29 -7.21 19.00
CA ASN A 182 7.63 -6.62 20.30
C ASN A 182 7.58 -5.09 20.28
N GLU A 183 8.09 -4.47 19.21
CA GLU A 183 8.02 -3.02 19.02
C GLU A 183 6.58 -2.54 18.82
N LEU A 184 5.79 -3.24 17.98
CA LEU A 184 4.36 -2.95 17.82
C LEU A 184 3.63 -3.03 19.17
N ASN A 185 3.86 -4.08 19.96
CA ASN A 185 3.20 -4.25 21.26
C ASN A 185 3.61 -3.16 22.26
N SER A 186 4.82 -2.65 22.16
CA SER A 186 5.27 -1.52 22.98
C SER A 186 4.56 -0.23 22.57
N LEU A 187 4.43 0.03 21.26
CA LEU A 187 3.67 1.17 20.73
C LEU A 187 2.18 1.10 21.08
N LYS A 188 1.58 -0.08 21.07
CA LYS A 188 0.17 -0.28 21.50
C LYS A 188 -0.03 0.00 22.98
N ARG A 189 0.93 -0.35 23.83
CA ARG A 189 0.87 -0.04 25.28
C ARG A 189 1.03 1.45 25.54
N GLU A 190 1.92 2.11 24.82
CA GLU A 190 2.17 3.54 24.95
C GLU A 190 1.01 4.39 24.38
N PHE A 191 0.46 3.99 23.24
CA PHE A 191 -0.61 4.71 22.55
C PHE A 191 -1.78 3.76 22.18
N PRO A 192 -2.57 3.30 23.15
CA PRO A 192 -3.65 2.33 22.89
C PRO A 192 -4.71 2.84 21.91
N GLU A 193 -5.01 4.14 21.94
CA GLU A 193 -5.94 4.79 21.00
C GLU A 193 -5.43 4.79 19.54
N GLY A 194 -4.13 4.53 19.34
CA GLY A 194 -3.50 4.47 18.02
C GLY A 194 -3.91 3.25 17.20
N VAL A 195 -4.48 2.23 17.83
CA VAL A 195 -4.88 0.98 17.19
C VAL A 195 -6.03 1.22 16.22
N LEU A 196 -5.78 0.99 14.94
CA LEU A 196 -6.79 1.01 13.87
C LEU A 196 -7.47 -0.34 13.71
N PHE A 197 -6.70 -1.39 14.01
CA PHE A 197 -7.09 -2.76 13.82
C PHE A 197 -7.09 -3.51 15.14
N PHE A 198 -8.27 -3.91 15.61
CA PHE A 198 -8.43 -4.77 16.78
C PHE A 198 -8.38 -6.22 16.32
N GLY A 199 -7.32 -6.94 16.67
CA GLY A 199 -7.13 -8.33 16.33
C GLY A 199 -5.64 -8.66 16.21
N ASP A 200 -4.99 -8.88 17.34
CA ASP A 200 -3.59 -9.33 17.39
C ASP A 200 -3.49 -10.81 17.01
N SER A 201 -4.59 -11.53 17.16
CA SER A 201 -4.80 -12.90 16.71
C SER A 201 -6.18 -13.08 16.07
N ILE A 202 -6.34 -14.18 15.34
CA ILE A 202 -7.64 -14.63 14.84
C ILE A 202 -8.65 -14.81 15.98
N ASP A 203 -8.22 -15.30 17.15
CA ASP A 203 -9.08 -15.58 18.30
C ASP A 203 -9.74 -14.31 18.85
N GLU A 204 -9.02 -13.19 18.88
CA GLU A 204 -9.59 -11.91 19.31
C GLU A 204 -10.67 -11.43 18.35
N VAL A 205 -10.42 -11.53 17.03
CA VAL A 205 -11.37 -11.14 15.99
C VAL A 205 -12.63 -12.01 16.08
N VAL A 206 -12.45 -13.32 16.16
CA VAL A 206 -13.53 -14.29 16.28
C VAL A 206 -14.34 -14.05 17.56
N LYS A 207 -13.66 -13.91 18.72
CA LYS A 207 -14.33 -13.68 20.01
C LYS A 207 -15.18 -12.41 19.98
N LYS A 208 -14.68 -11.34 19.37
CA LYS A 208 -15.45 -10.10 19.22
C LYS A 208 -16.73 -10.30 18.38
N ILE A 209 -16.63 -11.05 17.29
CA ILE A 209 -17.79 -11.32 16.41
C ILE A 209 -18.79 -12.21 17.13
N ILE A 210 -18.35 -13.30 17.76
CA ILE A 210 -19.21 -14.25 18.45
C ILE A 210 -19.91 -13.59 19.65
N SER A 211 -19.22 -12.75 20.42
CA SER A 211 -19.82 -12.06 21.57
C SER A 211 -20.81 -10.95 21.19
N SER A 212 -20.82 -10.50 19.94
CA SER A 212 -21.67 -9.38 19.50
C SER A 212 -22.91 -9.81 18.71
N LYS A 213 -23.04 -11.10 18.35
CA LYS A 213 -24.09 -11.57 17.44
C LYS A 213 -24.58 -12.96 17.79
N GLU A 214 -25.87 -13.18 17.57
CA GLU A 214 -26.43 -14.52 17.57
C GLU A 214 -26.12 -15.24 16.24
N PRO A 215 -25.66 -16.51 16.29
CA PRO A 215 -25.43 -17.29 15.10
C PRO A 215 -26.73 -17.87 14.53
N LEU A 216 -26.78 -18.02 13.21
CA LEU A 216 -27.64 -19.01 12.59
C LEU A 216 -26.99 -20.39 12.77
N ILE A 217 -27.73 -21.31 13.39
CA ILE A 217 -27.25 -22.67 13.66
C ILE A 217 -27.79 -23.62 12.60
N LEU A 218 -26.90 -24.38 11.96
CA LEU A 218 -27.27 -25.47 11.07
C LEU A 218 -26.71 -26.79 11.61
N GLU A 219 -27.59 -27.77 11.77
CA GLU A 219 -27.27 -29.15 12.15
C GLU A 219 -27.64 -30.06 10.97
N ASN A 220 -26.85 -31.12 10.75
CA ASN A 220 -27.04 -32.08 9.65
C ASN A 220 -27.11 -31.44 8.24
N ALA A 221 -26.51 -30.26 8.08
CA ALA A 221 -26.44 -29.54 6.82
C ALA A 221 -25.12 -29.81 6.10
N SER A 222 -25.05 -29.55 4.80
CA SER A 222 -23.77 -29.62 4.09
C SER A 222 -22.96 -28.33 4.28
N LEU A 223 -21.65 -28.41 4.10
CA LEU A 223 -20.79 -27.22 4.06
C LEU A 223 -21.24 -26.21 2.97
N ILE A 224 -21.83 -26.70 1.88
CA ILE A 224 -22.36 -25.85 0.79
C ILE A 224 -23.52 -24.99 1.27
N ASP A 225 -24.39 -25.56 2.12
CA ASP A 225 -25.51 -24.83 2.72
C ASP A 225 -25.00 -23.74 3.66
N ALA A 226 -23.99 -24.07 4.48
CA ALA A 226 -23.36 -23.09 5.36
C ALA A 226 -22.73 -21.93 4.57
N LEU A 227 -21.99 -22.22 3.49
CA LEU A 227 -21.38 -21.22 2.61
C LEU A 227 -22.40 -20.33 1.90
N SER A 228 -23.62 -20.82 1.69
CA SER A 228 -24.66 -20.09 0.95
C SER A 228 -25.21 -18.85 1.70
N ASN A 229 -24.77 -18.61 2.94
CA ASN A 229 -25.22 -17.52 3.81
C ASN A 229 -24.56 -16.15 3.56
N GLY A 230 -24.02 -15.92 2.35
CA GLY A 230 -23.51 -14.62 1.92
C GLY A 230 -22.09 -14.33 2.43
N THR A 231 -21.90 -13.17 3.07
CA THR A 231 -20.61 -12.81 3.71
C THR A 231 -20.71 -13.13 5.20
N CYS A 232 -20.00 -14.16 5.65
CA CYS A 232 -20.15 -14.68 7.00
C CYS A 232 -18.86 -15.30 7.55
N LEU A 233 -18.77 -15.37 8.87
CA LEU A 233 -17.88 -16.24 9.62
C LEU A 233 -18.66 -17.50 9.98
N ILE A 234 -18.13 -18.65 9.63
CA ILE A 234 -18.70 -19.97 9.92
C ILE A 234 -17.77 -20.64 10.94
N LYS A 235 -18.24 -20.82 12.17
CA LYS A 235 -17.61 -21.73 13.13
C LYS A 235 -18.12 -23.13 12.84
N ILE A 236 -17.19 -24.07 12.70
CA ILE A 236 -17.47 -25.49 12.51
C ILE A 236 -17.05 -26.18 13.80
N GLU A 237 -17.98 -26.88 14.43
CA GLU A 237 -17.77 -27.62 15.67
C GLU A 237 -17.94 -29.11 15.37
N GLY A 238 -16.82 -29.84 15.36
CA GLY A 238 -16.74 -31.30 15.25
C GLY A 238 -15.76 -31.84 16.31
N SER A 239 -14.91 -32.79 15.92
CA SER A 239 -13.76 -33.23 16.74
C SER A 239 -12.81 -32.08 17.07
N GLU A 240 -12.75 -31.08 16.20
CA GLU A 240 -12.07 -29.82 16.42
C GLU A 240 -12.97 -28.62 16.12
N VAL A 241 -12.57 -27.46 16.65
CA VAL A 241 -13.18 -26.18 16.29
C VAL A 241 -12.32 -25.50 15.23
N GLY A 242 -12.94 -25.16 14.12
CA GLY A 242 -12.31 -24.34 13.10
C GLY A 242 -13.25 -23.30 12.52
N TYR A 243 -12.68 -22.41 11.72
CA TYR A 243 -13.39 -21.26 11.19
C TYR A 243 -13.18 -21.10 9.70
N ILE A 244 -14.25 -20.77 8.99
CA ILE A 244 -14.22 -20.37 7.58
C ILE A 244 -14.81 -18.97 7.47
N VAL A 245 -14.13 -18.09 6.76
CA VAL A 245 -14.71 -16.80 6.35
C VAL A 245 -15.12 -16.92 4.89
N ALA A 246 -16.41 -16.79 4.65
CA ALA A 246 -17.00 -16.90 3.33
C ALA A 246 -17.45 -15.53 2.81
N LYS A 247 -17.38 -15.38 1.48
CA LYS A 247 -17.96 -14.27 0.75
C LYS A 247 -18.59 -14.80 -0.52
N GLU A 248 -19.87 -14.47 -0.75
CA GLU A 248 -20.60 -14.82 -1.98
C GLU A 248 -20.51 -16.32 -2.31
N LYS A 249 -20.81 -17.17 -1.32
CA LYS A 249 -20.76 -18.66 -1.42
C LYS A 249 -19.37 -19.26 -1.61
N LYS A 250 -18.31 -18.45 -1.59
CA LYS A 250 -16.93 -18.92 -1.71
C LYS A 250 -16.22 -18.79 -0.36
N PRO A 251 -15.50 -19.83 0.09
CA PRO A 251 -14.61 -19.71 1.23
C PRO A 251 -13.39 -18.87 0.80
N ILE A 252 -13.05 -17.85 1.60
CA ILE A 252 -11.94 -16.93 1.32
C ILE A 252 -10.78 -17.17 2.28
N TYR A 253 -11.08 -17.41 3.55
CA TYR A 253 -10.09 -17.73 4.58
C TYR A 253 -10.52 -18.97 5.36
N ALA A 254 -9.55 -19.76 5.80
CA ALA A 254 -9.78 -20.87 6.72
C ALA A 254 -8.74 -20.89 7.84
N PHE A 255 -9.22 -21.24 9.04
CA PHE A 255 -8.45 -21.26 10.27
C PHE A 255 -8.72 -22.57 10.99
N LEU A 256 -7.68 -23.40 11.12
CA LEU A 256 -7.69 -24.60 11.93
C LEU A 256 -6.28 -24.83 12.47
N ARG A 257 -6.14 -24.78 13.80
CA ARG A 257 -4.83 -24.83 14.49
C ARG A 257 -3.86 -23.81 13.86
N ASP A 258 -2.58 -24.18 13.74
CA ASP A 258 -1.52 -23.35 13.14
C ASP A 258 -1.29 -23.65 11.64
N TYR A 259 -2.29 -24.20 10.95
CA TYR A 259 -2.15 -24.52 9.52
C TYR A 259 -2.42 -23.30 8.62
N SER A 260 -1.78 -23.29 7.44
CA SER A 260 -2.08 -22.32 6.38
C SER A 260 -3.53 -22.44 5.90
N GLY A 261 -4.03 -21.41 5.21
CA GLY A 261 -5.42 -21.35 4.74
C GLY A 261 -5.85 -22.56 3.92
N GLU A 262 -5.04 -22.94 2.93
CA GLU A 262 -5.32 -24.07 2.06
C GLU A 262 -5.39 -25.40 2.82
N LYS A 263 -4.42 -25.64 3.70
CA LYS A 263 -4.35 -26.86 4.51
C LYS A 263 -5.50 -26.91 5.51
N SER A 264 -5.79 -25.78 6.17
CA SER A 264 -6.92 -25.63 7.08
C SER A 264 -8.23 -25.95 6.38
N TYR A 265 -8.48 -25.37 5.20
CA TYR A 265 -9.71 -25.59 4.45
C TYR A 265 -9.89 -27.05 4.05
N ARG A 266 -8.83 -27.69 3.55
CA ARG A 266 -8.88 -29.11 3.17
C ARG A 266 -9.24 -30.01 4.37
N LEU A 267 -8.64 -29.76 5.53
CA LEU A 267 -8.91 -30.52 6.75
C LEU A 267 -10.33 -30.28 7.25
N LEU A 268 -10.79 -29.03 7.28
CA LEU A 268 -12.16 -28.69 7.66
C LEU A 268 -13.19 -29.32 6.72
N LYS A 269 -12.91 -29.35 5.41
CA LYS A 269 -13.76 -30.02 4.44
C LYS A 269 -13.85 -31.52 4.71
N SER A 270 -12.72 -32.18 4.99
CA SER A 270 -12.73 -33.60 5.36
C SER A 270 -13.52 -33.85 6.64
N MET A 271 -13.35 -33.01 7.67
CA MET A 271 -14.11 -33.08 8.92
C MET A 271 -15.62 -32.99 8.67
N CYS A 272 -16.05 -32.02 7.85
CA CYS A 272 -17.46 -31.85 7.47
C CYS A 272 -18.07 -33.03 6.68
N ILE A 273 -17.25 -33.89 6.08
CA ILE A 273 -17.71 -35.06 5.32
C ILE A 273 -17.81 -36.29 6.20
N VAL A 274 -16.88 -36.44 7.15
CA VAL A 274 -16.70 -37.66 7.94
C VAL A 274 -17.43 -37.59 9.28
N GLU A 275 -17.68 -36.40 9.80
CA GLU A 275 -18.23 -36.19 11.13
C GLU A 275 -19.59 -35.47 11.08
N ASP A 276 -20.40 -35.73 12.10
CA ASP A 276 -21.62 -34.95 12.37
C ASP A 276 -21.23 -33.60 12.98
N VAL A 277 -21.00 -32.62 12.11
CA VAL A 277 -20.57 -31.27 12.49
C VAL A 277 -21.75 -30.33 12.70
N LYS A 278 -21.56 -29.35 13.58
CA LYS A 278 -22.50 -28.24 13.79
C LYS A 278 -21.92 -26.94 13.26
N TYR A 279 -22.71 -26.21 12.47
CA TYR A 279 -22.31 -24.92 11.93
C TYR A 279 -22.96 -23.78 12.72
N TYR A 280 -22.14 -22.80 13.10
CA TYR A 280 -22.61 -21.52 13.65
C TYR A 280 -22.19 -20.42 12.70
N ILE A 281 -23.18 -19.72 12.14
CA ILE A 281 -22.98 -18.78 11.06
C ILE A 281 -23.26 -17.36 11.55
N TYR A 282 -22.23 -16.53 11.53
CA TYR A 282 -22.28 -15.13 11.93
C TYR A 282 -22.17 -14.26 10.68
N LYS A 283 -23.24 -13.52 10.34
CA LYS A 283 -23.19 -12.57 9.22
C LYS A 283 -22.18 -11.46 9.52
N LEU A 284 -21.32 -11.16 8.56
CA LEU A 284 -20.29 -10.13 8.70
C LEU A 284 -20.71 -8.84 8.00
N SER A 285 -20.49 -7.72 8.69
CA SER A 285 -20.47 -6.40 8.08
C SER A 285 -19.21 -6.25 7.23
N LYS A 286 -19.17 -5.22 6.37
CA LYS A 286 -17.96 -4.90 5.59
C LYS A 286 -16.75 -4.68 6.48
N GLU A 287 -16.93 -3.97 7.60
CA GLU A 287 -15.86 -3.65 8.54
C GLU A 287 -15.30 -4.90 9.21
N GLU A 288 -16.16 -5.83 9.62
CA GLU A 288 -15.76 -7.11 10.22
C GLU A 288 -15.10 -8.05 9.20
N TYR A 289 -15.63 -8.14 7.99
CA TYR A 289 -14.99 -8.91 6.91
C TYR A 289 -13.60 -8.35 6.59
N ASP A 290 -13.47 -7.03 6.54
CA ASP A 290 -12.19 -6.39 6.32
C ASP A 290 -11.18 -6.72 7.43
N MET A 291 -11.61 -7.17 8.60
CA MET A 291 -10.70 -7.61 9.65
C MET A 291 -9.89 -8.84 9.27
N PHE A 292 -10.48 -9.78 8.54
CA PHE A 292 -9.80 -11.02 8.17
C PHE A 292 -8.73 -10.83 7.09
N LYS A 293 -8.77 -9.72 6.34
CA LYS A 293 -7.80 -9.44 5.28
C LYS A 293 -6.35 -9.30 5.76
N VAL A 294 -6.12 -9.15 7.07
CA VAL A 294 -4.77 -9.08 7.65
C VAL A 294 -4.11 -10.47 7.69
N PHE A 295 -4.89 -11.56 7.74
CA PHE A 295 -4.40 -12.94 7.82
C PHE A 295 -4.20 -13.56 6.42
N GLN A 296 -3.26 -13.02 5.65
CA GLN A 296 -3.01 -13.49 4.28
C GLN A 296 -2.49 -14.93 4.24
N GLU A 297 -1.75 -15.40 5.25
CA GLU A 297 -1.34 -16.81 5.34
C GLU A 297 -2.52 -17.80 5.45
N ASN A 298 -3.69 -17.32 5.89
CA ASN A 298 -4.91 -18.10 6.03
C ASN A 298 -5.86 -17.98 4.83
N LYS A 299 -5.46 -17.26 3.79
CA LYS A 299 -6.24 -17.14 2.56
C LYS A 299 -6.20 -18.47 1.78
N ILE A 300 -7.34 -18.86 1.24
CA ILE A 300 -7.52 -20.02 0.36
C ILE A 300 -7.28 -19.55 -1.07
N PHE A 301 -6.48 -20.28 -1.85
CA PHE A 301 -6.08 -19.89 -3.21
C PHE A 301 -6.81 -20.68 -4.28
#